data_AF-A0A1F9FS37-F1
#
_entry.id   AF-A0A1F9FS37-F1
#
_cell.length_a   1.000
_cell.length_b   1.000
_cell.length_c   1.000
_cell.angle_alpha   90.00
_cell.angle_beta   90.00
_cell.angle_gamma   90.00
#
_symmetry.space_group_name_H-M   'P 1'
#
loop_
_entity.id
_entity.type
_entity.pdbx_description
1 polymer ?
#
loop_
_entity_poly.entity_id
_entity_poly.type
_entity_poly.pdbx_seq_one_letter_code
_entity_poly.pdbx_strand_id
1 'polypeptide(L)'
;MIKNLASLEIFHLLGDSHNGGKRVLLSSDGRIYKPRCIFWEWLFLGVDSPFRHALKEFCFYSEYSENNFLLPNLLFSIVNEIPQYGYVERLEYQKANKYTLAEFEAIGATVALLGWFGLSDLHKENVALGRDVNGKLIFCPIDIEILFHDFSLISQTCLFPTSVDKKNICGLTQLIRFAREAGSSKFAVAMCHGYLEAMIHLNKNGYILDRSIEVASLFRTGNGSVISDALRF
;
A
#
# COMPACT_ATOMS: atom_id res chain seq x y z
N MET A 1 6.57 8.17 -48.98
CA MET A 1 5.35 8.34 -48.15
C MET A 1 5.00 6.99 -47.52
N ILE A 2 5.55 6.68 -46.34
CA ILE A 2 4.89 5.91 -45.26
C ILE A 2 5.37 6.58 -43.98
N LYS A 3 4.41 7.18 -43.28
CA LYS A 3 4.53 7.77 -41.96
C LYS A 3 4.70 6.62 -40.96
N ASN A 4 5.69 6.71 -40.08
CA ASN A 4 5.51 6.41 -38.66
C ASN A 4 6.75 6.90 -37.92
N LEU A 5 6.77 8.22 -37.71
CA LEU A 5 7.34 8.77 -36.50
C LEU A 5 6.56 8.10 -35.36
N ALA A 6 7.11 7.02 -34.81
CA ALA A 6 6.69 6.54 -33.50
C ALA A 6 6.75 7.76 -32.60
N SER A 7 5.59 8.17 -32.10
CA SER A 7 5.48 9.19 -31.08
C SER A 7 6.48 8.82 -29.99
N LEU A 8 7.56 9.60 -29.88
CA LEU A 8 8.46 9.53 -28.73
C LEU A 8 7.59 9.88 -27.53
N GLU A 9 7.07 8.85 -26.87
CA GLU A 9 6.39 9.03 -25.60
C GLU A 9 7.40 9.70 -24.67
N ILE A 10 7.10 10.93 -24.28
CA ILE A 10 7.92 11.67 -23.34
C ILE A 10 7.70 11.01 -21.99
N PHE A 11 8.70 10.28 -21.53
CA PHE A 11 8.73 9.72 -20.18
C PHE A 11 9.48 10.65 -19.24
N HIS A 12 8.88 10.96 -18.10
CA HIS A 12 9.62 11.59 -17.00
C HIS A 12 10.18 10.51 -16.09
N LEU A 13 11.49 10.56 -15.85
CA LEU A 13 12.18 9.63 -14.95
C LEU A 13 11.73 9.89 -13.51
N LEU A 14 11.27 8.84 -12.83
CA LEU A 14 10.90 8.85 -11.42
C LEU A 14 11.79 7.86 -10.66
N GLY A 15 12.30 8.30 -9.52
CA GLY A 15 13.07 7.46 -8.60
C GLY A 15 14.46 7.05 -9.10
N ASP A 16 15.08 6.19 -8.30
CA ASP A 16 16.43 5.69 -8.53
C ASP A 16 16.45 4.56 -9.58
N SER A 17 17.65 4.30 -10.10
CA SER A 17 17.86 3.23 -11.06
C SER A 17 18.06 1.91 -10.34
N HIS A 18 17.28 0.89 -10.72
CA HIS A 18 17.39 -0.47 -10.20
C HIS A 18 17.48 -1.49 -11.36
N ASN A 19 17.74 -2.77 -11.07
CA ASN A 19 17.59 -3.89 -12.01
C ASN A 19 18.27 -3.67 -13.40
N GLY A 20 19.56 -3.32 -13.40
CA GLY A 20 20.33 -3.18 -14.64
C GLY A 20 20.06 -1.88 -15.41
N GLY A 21 19.75 -0.79 -14.71
CA GLY A 21 19.58 0.53 -15.32
C GLY A 21 18.12 0.97 -15.54
N LYS A 22 17.16 0.11 -15.16
CA LYS A 22 15.73 0.36 -15.32
C LYS A 22 15.22 1.32 -14.24
N ARG A 23 14.22 2.14 -14.58
CA ARG A 23 13.66 3.19 -13.71
C ARG A 23 12.14 3.23 -13.81
N VAL A 24 11.50 3.67 -12.74
CA VAL A 24 10.07 4.01 -12.76
C VAL A 24 9.89 5.23 -13.67
N LEU A 25 8.87 5.21 -14.51
CA LEU A 25 8.61 6.28 -15.47
C LEU A 25 7.20 6.82 -15.29
N LEU A 26 7.02 8.14 -15.40
CA LEU A 26 5.71 8.73 -15.68
C LEU A 26 5.50 8.66 -17.19
N SER A 27 4.50 7.89 -17.61
CA SER A 27 4.08 7.78 -19.01
C SER A 27 3.32 9.02 -19.47
N SER A 28 3.19 9.17 -20.79
CA SER A 28 2.60 10.34 -21.43
C SER A 28 1.12 10.55 -21.07
N ASP A 29 0.41 9.49 -20.71
CA ASP A 29 -1.00 9.52 -20.27
C ASP A 29 -1.17 9.71 -18.75
N GLY A 30 -0.06 9.94 -18.03
CA GLY A 30 -0.06 10.20 -16.60
C GLY A 30 0.02 8.96 -15.72
N ARG A 31 0.09 7.75 -16.27
CA ARG A 31 0.29 6.52 -15.47
C ARG A 31 1.76 6.30 -15.09
N ILE A 32 1.98 5.56 -14.02
CA ILE A 32 3.30 5.18 -13.53
C ILE A 32 3.68 3.81 -14.10
N TYR A 33 4.69 3.78 -14.97
CA TYR A 33 5.28 2.54 -15.44
C TYR A 33 6.35 2.03 -14.47
N LYS A 34 6.18 0.79 -13.98
CA LYS A 34 7.16 0.11 -13.14
C LYS A 34 7.79 -1.04 -13.93
N PRO A 35 9.10 -0.99 -14.27
CA PRO A 35 9.78 -2.01 -15.06
C PRO A 35 10.23 -3.22 -14.22
N ARG A 36 9.42 -3.61 -13.25
CA ARG A 36 9.66 -4.69 -12.28
C ARG A 36 8.34 -5.29 -11.84
N CYS A 37 8.39 -6.42 -11.13
CA CYS A 37 7.19 -7.08 -10.63
C CYS A 37 6.34 -6.10 -9.82
N ILE A 38 5.05 -5.99 -10.15
CA ILE A 38 4.06 -5.16 -9.45
C ILE A 38 2.98 -5.98 -8.76
N PHE A 39 3.21 -7.29 -8.62
CA PHE A 39 2.23 -8.22 -8.08
C PHE A 39 1.75 -7.78 -6.70
N TRP A 40 2.66 -7.38 -5.82
CA TRP A 40 2.31 -7.01 -4.45
C TRP A 40 1.61 -5.66 -4.38
N GLU A 41 2.03 -4.66 -5.17
CA GLU A 41 1.30 -3.41 -5.30
C GLU A 41 -0.12 -3.64 -5.82
N TRP A 42 -0.28 -4.47 -6.86
CA TRP A 42 -1.59 -4.85 -7.37
C TRP A 42 -2.41 -5.56 -6.29
N LEU A 43 -1.83 -6.52 -5.56
CA LEU A 43 -2.52 -7.24 -4.51
C LEU A 43 -3.06 -6.29 -3.43
N PHE A 44 -2.25 -5.33 -2.96
CA PHE A 44 -2.63 -4.43 -1.87
C PHE A 44 -3.43 -3.19 -2.27
N LEU A 45 -3.32 -2.75 -3.53
CA LEU A 45 -3.85 -1.45 -3.98
C LEU A 45 -4.76 -1.59 -5.20
N GLY A 46 -4.70 -2.67 -5.96
CA GLY A 46 -5.48 -2.88 -7.17
C GLY A 46 -6.96 -3.03 -6.87
N VAL A 47 -7.81 -2.21 -7.49
CA VAL A 47 -9.27 -2.22 -7.24
C VAL A 47 -9.92 -3.60 -7.46
N ASP A 48 -9.32 -4.42 -8.32
CA ASP A 48 -9.73 -5.75 -8.75
C ASP A 48 -9.00 -6.89 -8.02
N SER A 49 -8.17 -6.57 -7.02
CA SER A 49 -7.43 -7.58 -6.28
C SER A 49 -8.34 -8.42 -5.38
N PRO A 50 -8.24 -9.77 -5.40
CA PRO A 50 -8.96 -10.64 -4.47
C PRO A 50 -8.71 -10.28 -3.00
N PHE A 51 -7.49 -9.85 -2.68
CA PHE A 51 -7.14 -9.40 -1.33
C PHE A 51 -7.90 -8.13 -0.93
N ARG A 52 -8.10 -7.19 -1.86
CA ARG A 52 -8.93 -6.00 -1.61
C ARG A 52 -10.39 -6.34 -1.34
N HIS A 53 -10.91 -7.35 -2.03
CA HIS A 53 -12.26 -7.83 -1.78
C HIS A 53 -12.37 -8.48 -0.40
N ALA A 54 -11.43 -9.36 -0.06
CA ALA A 54 -11.37 -9.99 1.27
C ALA A 54 -11.21 -8.96 2.41
N LEU A 55 -10.44 -7.90 2.21
CA LEU A 55 -10.31 -6.82 3.19
C LEU A 55 -11.62 -6.07 3.46
N LYS A 56 -12.56 -6.01 2.50
CA LYS A 56 -13.88 -5.39 2.72
C LYS A 56 -14.77 -6.21 3.63
N GLU A 57 -14.58 -7.52 3.65
CA GLU A 57 -15.26 -8.42 4.59
C GLU A 57 -14.62 -8.35 5.98
N PHE A 58 -13.42 -7.79 6.06
CA PHE A 58 -12.66 -7.61 7.27
C PHE A 58 -13.12 -6.38 8.07
N CYS A 59 -14.33 -6.49 8.63
CA CYS A 59 -14.90 -5.46 9.48
C CYS A 59 -14.59 -5.73 10.97
N PHE A 60 -13.91 -4.78 11.61
CA PHE A 60 -13.92 -4.61 13.06
C PHE A 60 -14.39 -3.20 13.40
N TYR A 61 -14.67 -2.94 14.68
CA TYR A 61 -15.23 -1.65 15.07
C TYR A 61 -14.19 -0.53 14.83
N SER A 62 -14.52 0.39 13.92
CA SER A 62 -13.82 1.67 13.75
C SER A 62 -14.84 2.77 13.53
N GLU A 63 -14.64 3.91 14.18
CA GLU A 63 -15.49 5.09 13.97
C GLU A 63 -15.18 5.84 12.67
N TYR A 64 -14.11 5.47 11.93
CA TYR A 64 -13.61 6.27 10.81
C TYR A 64 -14.15 5.88 9.43
N SER A 65 -14.30 4.58 9.14
CA SER A 65 -14.62 4.16 7.78
C SER A 65 -15.23 2.77 7.70
N GLU A 66 -16.08 2.57 6.69
CA GLU A 66 -16.63 1.26 6.30
C GLU A 66 -15.54 0.23 5.94
N ASN A 67 -14.35 0.71 5.57
CA ASN A 67 -13.14 -0.11 5.42
C ASN A 67 -12.10 0.39 6.44
N ASN A 68 -11.76 -0.42 7.43
CA ASN A 68 -10.89 -0.07 8.56
C ASN A 68 -9.44 0.30 8.19
N PHE A 69 -9.07 0.15 6.91
CA PHE A 69 -7.73 0.39 6.39
C PHE A 69 -7.73 1.56 5.40
N LEU A 70 -6.65 2.36 5.42
CA LEU A 70 -6.53 3.61 4.66
C LEU A 70 -5.91 3.42 3.25
N LEU A 71 -5.90 2.20 2.77
CA LEU A 71 -5.30 1.84 1.49
C LEU A 71 -6.22 2.31 0.32
N PRO A 72 -5.69 3.01 -0.70
CA PRO A 72 -6.48 3.43 -1.86
C PRO A 72 -6.87 2.25 -2.74
N ASN A 73 -7.81 2.48 -3.65
CA ASN A 73 -8.07 1.60 -4.79
C ASN A 73 -7.45 2.27 -6.02
N LEU A 74 -6.50 1.61 -6.66
CA LEU A 74 -5.80 2.08 -7.84
C LEU A 74 -6.10 1.15 -9.02
N LEU A 75 -6.12 1.70 -10.22
CA LEU A 75 -6.19 0.92 -11.45
C LEU A 75 -4.79 0.42 -11.85
N PHE A 76 -4.70 -0.85 -12.21
CA PHE A 76 -3.49 -1.46 -12.75
C PHE A 76 -3.73 -1.92 -14.18
N SER A 77 -2.77 -1.68 -15.07
CA SER A 77 -2.74 -2.26 -16.40
C SER A 77 -1.57 -3.23 -16.48
N ILE A 78 -1.89 -4.51 -16.34
CA ILE A 78 -0.91 -5.60 -16.40
C ILE A 78 -0.77 -6.01 -17.86
N VAL A 79 0.46 -5.93 -18.40
CA VAL A 79 0.72 -6.16 -19.82
C VAL A 79 0.77 -7.66 -20.18
N ASN A 80 1.01 -8.52 -19.20
CA ASN A 80 1.08 -9.98 -19.34
C ASN A 80 0.19 -10.67 -18.30
N GLU A 81 -0.08 -11.97 -18.46
CA GLU A 81 -0.79 -12.77 -17.44
C GLU A 81 -0.09 -12.76 -16.08
N ILE A 82 1.23 -12.53 -16.06
CA ILE A 82 2.03 -12.37 -14.85
C ILE A 82 2.46 -10.90 -14.72
N PRO A 83 2.19 -10.23 -13.58
CA PRO A 83 2.56 -8.82 -13.35
C PRO A 83 4.07 -8.64 -13.10
N GLN A 84 4.90 -9.02 -14.07
CA GLN A 84 6.35 -8.83 -14.06
C GLN A 84 6.77 -7.38 -14.32
N TYR A 85 5.86 -6.59 -14.88
CA TYR A 85 5.93 -5.15 -15.09
C TYR A 85 4.52 -4.65 -15.41
N GLY A 86 4.30 -3.35 -15.34
CA GLY A 86 3.02 -2.78 -15.76
C GLY A 86 2.87 -1.31 -15.42
N TYR A 87 1.67 -0.82 -15.65
CA TYR A 87 1.28 0.54 -15.39
C TYR A 87 0.36 0.59 -14.19
N VAL A 88 0.58 1.57 -13.32
CA VAL A 88 -0.25 1.87 -12.16
C VAL A 88 -0.82 3.27 -12.34
N GLU A 89 -2.09 3.43 -12.04
CA GLU A 89 -2.68 4.76 -11.88
C GLU A 89 -1.86 5.60 -10.91
N ARG A 90 -1.64 6.86 -11.28
CA ARG A 90 -0.93 7.78 -10.40
C ARG A 90 -1.82 8.13 -9.22
N LEU A 91 -1.35 7.81 -8.02
CA LEU A 91 -2.01 8.24 -6.80
C LEU A 91 -1.91 9.77 -6.66
N GLU A 92 -3.04 10.45 -6.77
CA GLU A 92 -3.15 11.89 -6.53
C GLU A 92 -3.53 12.15 -5.07
N TYR A 93 -2.67 12.87 -4.35
CA TYR A 93 -2.93 13.25 -2.97
C TYR A 93 -2.19 14.53 -2.58
N GLN A 94 -2.71 15.19 -1.55
CA GLN A 94 -2.07 16.33 -0.91
C GLN A 94 -1.64 15.97 0.50
N LYS A 95 -0.49 16.48 0.92
CA LYS A 95 0.02 16.23 2.27
C LYS A 95 -0.98 16.69 3.32
N ALA A 96 -1.33 15.79 4.24
CA ALA A 96 -2.24 16.11 5.35
C ALA A 96 -1.51 16.91 6.43
N ASN A 97 -2.15 17.99 6.89
CA ASN A 97 -1.66 18.88 7.95
C ASN A 97 -2.53 18.85 9.22
N LYS A 98 -3.63 18.11 9.19
CA LYS A 98 -4.57 17.94 10.30
C LYS A 98 -5.08 16.52 10.30
N TYR A 99 -5.24 15.99 11.51
CA TYR A 99 -5.70 14.63 11.75
C TYR A 99 -6.70 14.61 12.90
N THR A 100 -7.69 13.73 12.82
CA THR A 100 -8.63 13.40 13.90
C THR A 100 -8.15 12.20 14.70
N LEU A 101 -8.79 11.90 15.84
CA LEU A 101 -8.49 10.69 16.60
C LEU A 101 -8.86 9.42 15.83
N ALA A 102 -10.02 9.41 15.18
CA ALA A 102 -10.47 8.32 14.32
C ALA A 102 -9.50 8.07 13.15
N GLU A 103 -8.91 9.12 12.59
CA GLU A 103 -7.84 9.00 11.59
C GLU A 103 -6.59 8.32 12.15
N PHE A 104 -6.15 8.68 13.36
CA PHE A 104 -5.02 8.03 14.02
C PHE A 104 -5.28 6.54 14.29
N GLU A 105 -6.52 6.20 14.65
CA GLU A 105 -6.96 4.83 14.83
C GLU A 105 -6.90 4.03 13.52
N ALA A 106 -7.43 4.58 12.41
CA ALA A 106 -7.35 3.95 11.09
C ALA A 106 -5.90 3.83 10.57
N ILE A 107 -5.03 4.78 10.90
CA ILE A 107 -3.58 4.64 10.64
C ILE A 107 -3.04 3.46 11.44
N GLY A 108 -3.34 3.36 12.74
CA GLY A 108 -2.92 2.25 13.60
C GLY A 108 -3.33 0.88 13.04
N ALA A 109 -4.59 0.77 12.60
CA ALA A 109 -5.11 -0.42 11.93
C ALA A 109 -4.33 -0.76 10.65
N THR A 110 -4.05 0.25 9.82
CA THR A 110 -3.26 0.06 8.60
C THR A 110 -1.82 -0.36 8.92
N VAL A 111 -1.20 0.20 9.97
CA VAL A 111 0.13 -0.24 10.45
C VAL A 111 0.11 -1.72 10.86
N ALA A 112 -0.93 -2.16 11.58
CA ALA A 112 -1.09 -3.56 11.96
C ALA A 112 -1.17 -4.48 10.73
N LEU A 113 -1.95 -4.10 9.72
CA LEU A 113 -2.03 -4.86 8.47
C LEU A 113 -0.66 -5.00 7.79
N LEU A 114 0.06 -3.88 7.62
CA LEU A 114 1.38 -3.89 6.97
C LEU A 114 2.40 -4.70 7.79
N GLY A 115 2.35 -4.59 9.12
CA GLY A 115 3.19 -5.36 10.04
C GLY A 115 2.90 -6.85 10.02
N TRP A 116 1.62 -7.24 9.99
CA TRP A 116 1.19 -8.63 9.95
C TRP A 116 1.68 -9.35 8.67
N PHE A 117 1.68 -8.64 7.54
CA PHE A 117 2.24 -9.14 6.29
C PHE A 117 3.77 -9.11 6.23
N GLY A 118 4.44 -8.55 7.23
CA GLY A 118 5.89 -8.44 7.24
C GLY A 118 6.42 -7.49 6.16
N LEU A 119 5.73 -6.38 5.87
CA LEU A 119 6.25 -5.36 4.95
C LEU A 119 7.40 -4.57 5.60
N SER A 120 8.55 -4.50 4.92
CA SER A 120 9.68 -3.62 5.31
C SER A 120 9.91 -2.51 4.30
N ASP A 121 10.93 -1.70 4.57
CA ASP A 121 11.40 -0.62 3.69
C ASP A 121 10.35 0.49 3.49
N LEU A 122 9.50 0.68 4.50
CA LEU A 122 8.44 1.69 4.53
C LEU A 122 8.96 3.05 5.01
N HIS A 123 10.06 3.51 4.42
CA HIS A 123 10.56 4.87 4.64
C HIS A 123 9.67 5.90 3.94
N LYS A 124 9.87 7.19 4.24
CA LYS A 124 8.98 8.30 3.85
C LYS A 124 8.76 8.44 2.34
N GLU A 125 9.71 7.99 1.52
CA GLU A 125 9.61 7.99 0.06
C GLU A 125 8.75 6.83 -0.47
N ASN A 126 8.64 5.73 0.28
CA ASN A 126 7.90 4.52 -0.11
C ASN A 126 6.48 4.49 0.47
N VAL A 127 6.06 5.55 1.16
CA VAL A 127 4.75 5.68 1.81
C VAL A 127 4.06 6.96 1.35
N ALA A 128 2.82 6.84 0.90
CA ALA A 128 1.93 7.97 0.74
C ALA A 128 1.13 8.18 2.02
N LEU A 129 1.17 9.40 2.57
CA LEU A 129 0.34 9.86 3.68
C LEU A 129 -0.21 11.25 3.36
N GLY A 130 -1.53 11.34 3.19
CA GLY A 130 -2.18 12.59 2.86
C GLY A 130 -3.67 12.45 2.62
N ARG A 131 -4.27 13.39 1.90
CA ARG A 131 -5.69 13.38 1.55
C ARG A 131 -5.86 13.28 0.04
N ASP A 132 -6.83 12.49 -0.40
CA ASP A 132 -7.22 12.39 -1.80
C ASP A 132 -7.97 13.65 -2.27
N VAL A 133 -8.42 13.62 -3.53
CA VAL A 133 -9.21 14.70 -4.14
C VAL A 133 -10.55 14.96 -3.44
N ASN A 134 -11.06 14.00 -2.66
CA ASN A 134 -12.29 14.09 -1.89
C ASN A 134 -12.04 14.45 -0.41
N GLY A 135 -10.78 14.71 -0.02
CA GLY A 135 -10.41 15.02 1.36
C GLY A 135 -10.29 13.79 2.27
N LYS A 136 -10.49 12.58 1.77
CA LYS A 136 -10.35 11.34 2.54
C LYS A 136 -8.88 11.06 2.83
N LEU A 137 -8.56 10.66 4.05
CA LEU A 137 -7.20 10.29 4.41
C LEU A 137 -6.77 9.01 3.67
N ILE A 138 -5.56 9.06 3.12
CA ILE A 138 -4.85 7.94 2.52
C ILE A 138 -3.58 7.71 3.32
N PHE A 139 -3.32 6.43 3.62
CA PHE A 139 -2.07 5.95 4.15
C PHE A 139 -1.77 4.59 3.54
N CYS A 140 -0.78 4.51 2.66
CA CYS A 140 -0.43 3.27 1.98
C CYS A 140 1.05 3.24 1.58
N PRO A 141 1.66 2.03 1.50
CA PRO A 141 2.90 1.88 0.76
C PRO A 141 2.65 2.14 -0.73
N ILE A 142 3.56 2.86 -1.39
CA ILE A 142 3.55 3.05 -2.85
C ILE A 142 4.62 2.21 -3.55
N ASP A 143 5.54 1.67 -2.76
CA ASP A 143 6.52 0.70 -3.18
C ASP A 143 6.43 -0.53 -2.28
N ILE A 144 6.02 -1.68 -2.84
CA ILE A 144 5.81 -2.94 -2.11
C ILE A 144 6.66 -4.03 -2.75
N GLU A 145 7.94 -4.10 -2.37
CA GLU A 145 8.86 -5.12 -2.90
C GLU A 145 9.15 -6.24 -1.89
N ILE A 146 9.11 -5.92 -0.59
CA ILE A 146 9.57 -6.79 0.47
C ILE A 146 8.42 -7.08 1.44
N LEU A 147 8.02 -8.35 1.50
CA LEU A 147 6.98 -8.88 2.38
C LEU A 147 7.49 -10.14 3.09
N PHE A 148 6.74 -10.60 4.08
CA PHE A 148 7.01 -11.78 4.89
C PHE A 148 8.35 -11.72 5.62
N HIS A 149 8.85 -10.52 5.90
CA HIS A 149 9.93 -10.36 6.84
C HIS A 149 9.45 -10.69 8.25
N ASP A 150 10.24 -11.50 8.95
CA ASP A 150 10.03 -11.82 10.35
C ASP A 150 10.63 -10.69 11.21
N PHE A 151 9.75 -9.84 11.75
CA PHE A 151 10.14 -8.75 12.64
C PHE A 151 9.88 -9.11 14.09
N SER A 152 10.85 -8.80 14.96
CA SER A 152 10.62 -8.78 16.41
C SER A 152 9.86 -7.52 16.85
N LEU A 153 10.00 -6.41 16.11
CA LEU A 153 9.41 -5.11 16.44
C LEU A 153 8.88 -4.41 15.19
N ILE A 154 7.71 -3.76 15.31
CA ILE A 154 7.09 -3.01 14.21
C ILE A 154 7.95 -1.86 13.67
N SER A 155 8.90 -1.35 14.45
CA SER A 155 9.83 -0.32 14.00
C SER A 155 10.82 -0.81 12.93
N GLN A 156 11.01 -2.13 12.80
CA GLN A 156 11.81 -2.74 11.73
C GLN A 156 11.17 -2.61 10.34
N THR A 157 9.88 -2.25 10.27
CA THR A 157 9.21 -1.91 9.01
C THR A 157 9.72 -0.61 8.39
N CYS A 158 10.46 0.22 9.14
CA CYS A 158 10.80 1.61 8.83
C CYS A 158 9.62 2.60 8.89
N LEU A 159 8.44 2.22 9.39
CA LEU A 159 7.35 3.18 9.63
C LEU A 159 7.62 4.09 10.84
N PHE A 160 8.27 3.55 11.88
CA PHE A 160 8.59 4.26 13.11
C PHE A 160 10.11 4.48 13.25
N PRO A 161 10.53 5.51 13.99
CA PRO A 161 11.95 5.73 14.24
C PRO A 161 12.55 4.58 15.06
N THR A 162 13.78 4.21 14.72
CA THR A 162 14.62 3.29 15.51
C THR A 162 15.86 4.03 16.01
N SER A 163 16.53 3.47 17.02
CA SER A 163 17.83 4.01 17.50
C SER A 163 18.94 3.93 16.44
N VAL A 164 18.76 3.08 15.42
CA VAL A 164 19.72 2.84 14.34
C VAL A 164 19.54 3.86 13.21
N ASP A 165 18.31 4.36 13.01
CA ASP A 165 17.97 5.24 11.90
C ASP A 165 18.23 6.72 12.24
N LYS A 166 19.47 7.16 12.03
CA LYS A 166 19.94 8.52 12.39
C LYS A 166 19.34 9.64 11.53
N LYS A 167 18.61 9.34 10.47
CA LYS A 167 18.24 10.31 9.43
C LYS A 167 16.75 10.72 9.41
N ASN A 168 15.93 10.28 10.36
CA ASN A 168 14.48 10.56 10.37
C ASN A 168 13.79 10.25 9.03
N ILE A 169 14.09 9.08 8.44
CA ILE A 169 13.56 8.70 7.13
C ILE A 169 12.31 7.81 7.29
N CYS A 170 11.83 7.57 8.52
CA CYS A 170 10.71 6.66 8.73
C CYS A 170 9.39 7.16 8.09
N GLY A 171 8.56 6.23 7.61
CA GLY A 171 7.32 6.52 6.88
C GLY A 171 6.34 7.45 7.62
N LEU A 172 6.27 7.35 8.95
CA LEU A 172 5.35 8.14 9.77
C LEU A 172 5.97 9.39 10.39
N THR A 173 7.15 9.84 9.93
CA THR A 173 7.85 11.01 10.48
C THR A 173 6.93 12.23 10.61
N GLN A 174 6.11 12.51 9.60
CA GLN A 174 5.21 13.67 9.60
C GLN A 174 4.07 13.53 10.62
N LEU A 175 3.51 12.33 10.75
CA LEU A 175 2.45 12.04 11.71
C LEU A 175 2.95 12.14 13.15
N ILE A 176 4.14 11.58 13.42
CA ILE A 176 4.79 11.64 14.74
C ILE A 176 5.06 13.09 15.12
N ARG A 177 5.52 13.92 14.17
CA ARG A 177 5.72 15.35 14.41
C ARG A 177 4.40 16.04 14.77
N PHE A 178 3.34 15.79 14.01
CA PHE A 178 2.01 16.34 14.31
C PHE A 178 1.53 15.95 15.72
N ALA A 179 1.62 14.67 16.09
CA ALA A 179 1.19 14.20 17.41
C ALA A 179 1.97 14.85 18.56
N ARG A 180 3.28 15.07 18.36
CA ARG A 180 4.14 15.79 19.33
C ARG A 180 3.76 17.25 19.46
N GLU A 181 3.56 17.95 18.33
CA GLU A 181 3.16 19.37 18.31
C GLU A 181 1.78 19.59 18.90
N ALA A 182 0.85 18.65 18.70
CA ALA A 182 -0.48 18.68 19.31
C ALA A 182 -0.46 18.46 20.84
N GLY A 183 0.64 17.94 21.40
CA GLY A 183 0.82 17.76 22.84
C GLY A 183 -0.17 16.81 23.50
N SER A 184 -0.87 15.97 22.74
CA SER A 184 -1.95 15.12 23.26
C SER A 184 -1.63 13.64 23.13
N SER A 185 -1.54 12.94 24.26
CA SER A 185 -1.37 11.48 24.31
C SER A 185 -2.56 10.73 23.69
N LYS A 186 -3.71 11.37 23.52
CA LYS A 186 -4.91 10.77 22.92
C LYS A 186 -4.66 10.23 21.51
N PHE A 187 -3.81 10.91 20.73
CA PHE A 187 -3.45 10.44 19.39
C PHE A 187 -2.66 9.13 19.42
N ALA A 188 -1.70 9.01 20.35
CA ALA A 188 -0.96 7.76 20.53
C ALA A 188 -1.88 6.63 21.01
N VAL A 189 -2.80 6.93 21.95
CA VAL A 189 -3.79 5.95 22.43
C VAL A 189 -4.69 5.48 21.28
N ALA A 190 -5.22 6.40 20.46
CA ALA A 190 -6.06 6.05 19.32
C ALA A 190 -5.33 5.17 18.30
N MET A 191 -4.06 5.49 17.98
CA MET A 191 -3.25 4.66 17.09
C MET A 191 -2.97 3.26 17.68
N CYS A 192 -2.63 3.17 18.96
CA CYS A 192 -2.45 1.89 19.64
C CYS A 192 -3.74 1.07 19.66
N HIS A 193 -4.89 1.72 19.88
CA HIS A 193 -6.19 1.07 19.86
C HIS A 193 -6.45 0.42 18.49
N GLY A 194 -6.37 1.20 17.41
CA GLY A 194 -6.60 0.67 16.06
C GLY A 194 -5.59 -0.42 15.66
N TYR A 195 -4.33 -0.29 16.07
CA TYR A 195 -3.32 -1.32 15.86
C TYR A 195 -3.67 -2.62 16.57
N LEU A 196 -4.01 -2.56 17.86
CA LEU A 196 -4.29 -3.75 18.68
C LEU A 196 -5.56 -4.46 18.20
N GLU A 197 -6.64 -3.73 17.94
CA GLU A 197 -7.88 -4.29 17.42
C GLU A 197 -7.64 -4.99 16.07
N ALA A 198 -6.99 -4.31 15.13
CA ALA A 198 -6.63 -4.91 13.84
C ALA A 198 -5.79 -6.19 14.01
N MET A 199 -4.76 -6.17 14.86
CA MET A 199 -3.92 -7.36 15.11
C MET A 199 -4.71 -8.53 15.72
N ILE A 200 -5.61 -8.27 16.67
CA ILE A 200 -6.47 -9.29 17.26
C ILE A 200 -7.34 -9.93 16.17
N HIS A 201 -7.94 -9.10 15.32
CA HIS A 201 -8.77 -9.59 14.23
C HIS A 201 -7.94 -10.36 13.19
N LEU A 202 -6.77 -9.85 12.79
CA LEU A 202 -5.88 -10.47 11.79
C LEU A 202 -5.39 -11.83 12.28
N ASN A 203 -5.05 -11.97 13.55
CA ASN A 203 -4.64 -13.26 14.10
C ASN A 203 -5.80 -14.27 14.21
N LYS A 204 -7.04 -13.80 14.40
CA LYS A 204 -8.22 -14.69 14.48
C LYS A 204 -8.74 -15.11 13.10
N ASN A 205 -8.68 -14.20 12.13
CA ASN A 205 -9.37 -14.34 10.84
C ASN A 205 -8.43 -14.27 9.63
N GLY A 206 -7.10 -14.27 9.86
CA GLY A 206 -6.09 -14.12 8.81
C GLY A 206 -6.18 -15.18 7.71
N TYR A 207 -6.74 -16.36 8.01
CA TYR A 207 -6.99 -17.41 7.03
C TYR A 207 -7.85 -16.97 5.83
N ILE A 208 -8.71 -15.95 6.01
CA ILE A 208 -9.51 -15.37 4.92
C ILE A 208 -8.58 -14.64 3.94
N LEU A 209 -7.62 -13.89 4.48
CA LEU A 209 -6.62 -13.17 3.70
C LEU A 209 -5.65 -14.17 3.04
N ASP A 210 -5.22 -15.22 3.75
CA ASP A 210 -4.35 -16.26 3.20
C ASP A 210 -4.96 -16.93 1.96
N ARG A 211 -6.24 -17.30 2.03
CA ARG A 211 -6.97 -17.85 0.87
C ARG A 211 -7.01 -16.87 -0.31
N SER A 212 -7.18 -15.57 -0.05
CA SER A 212 -7.17 -14.57 -1.11
C SER A 212 -5.81 -14.46 -1.80
N ILE A 213 -4.71 -14.65 -1.06
CA ILE A 213 -3.33 -14.69 -1.59
C ILE A 213 -3.12 -15.96 -2.40
N GLU A 214 -3.62 -17.11 -1.92
CA GLU A 214 -3.57 -18.38 -2.67
C GLU A 214 -4.29 -18.23 -4.02
N VAL A 215 -5.50 -17.67 -4.02
CA VAL A 215 -6.25 -17.37 -5.26
C VAL A 215 -5.46 -16.41 -6.15
N ALA A 216 -4.90 -15.33 -5.61
CA ALA A 216 -4.06 -14.40 -6.36
C ALA A 216 -2.81 -15.08 -6.96
N SER A 217 -2.24 -16.07 -6.27
CA SER A 217 -1.08 -16.83 -6.73
C SER A 217 -1.40 -17.75 -7.90
N LEU A 218 -2.64 -18.23 -8.02
CA LEU A 218 -3.10 -19.03 -9.17
C LEU A 218 -3.18 -18.20 -10.45
N PHE A 219 -3.43 -16.89 -10.36
CA PHE A 219 -3.30 -15.99 -11.52
C PHE A 219 -1.85 -15.94 -12.03
N ARG A 220 -0.86 -16.12 -11.14
CA ARG A 220 0.57 -16.07 -11.48
C ARG A 220 1.05 -17.27 -12.30
N THR A 221 0.33 -18.40 -12.28
CA THR A 221 0.75 -19.64 -12.96
C THR A 221 0.13 -19.82 -14.35
N GLY A 222 -0.66 -18.87 -14.84
CA GLY A 222 -1.28 -18.95 -16.18
C GLY A 222 -2.51 -19.88 -16.24
N ASN A 223 -2.98 -20.41 -15.11
CA ASN A 223 -4.17 -21.26 -15.03
C ASN A 223 -5.48 -20.44 -14.89
N GLY A 224 -5.59 -19.32 -15.63
CA GLY A 224 -6.70 -18.37 -15.50
C GLY A 224 -8.08 -18.94 -15.80
N SER A 225 -8.18 -20.02 -16.60
CA SER A 225 -9.46 -20.65 -16.95
C SER A 225 -10.13 -21.42 -15.80
N VAL A 226 -9.42 -21.69 -14.70
CA VAL A 226 -9.96 -22.39 -13.52
C VAL A 226 -10.55 -21.40 -12.51
N ILE A 227 -10.34 -20.09 -12.71
CA ILE A 227 -10.55 -19.07 -11.65
C ILE A 227 -11.96 -18.45 -11.69
N SER A 228 -12.67 -18.48 -12.83
CA SER A 228 -14.05 -17.95 -12.91
C SER A 228 -15.03 -18.64 -11.97
N ASP A 229 -14.70 -19.87 -11.55
CA ASP A 229 -15.54 -20.68 -10.67
C ASP A 229 -15.13 -20.56 -9.19
N ALA A 230 -13.88 -20.17 -8.90
CA ALA A 230 -13.38 -19.99 -7.54
C ALA A 230 -13.78 -18.64 -6.92
N LEU A 231 -14.02 -17.61 -7.73
CA LEU A 231 -14.45 -16.27 -7.30
C LEU A 231 -15.97 -16.11 -7.15
N ARG A 232 -16.73 -17.21 -7.21
CA ARG A 232 -18.21 -17.23 -7.06
C ARG A 232 -18.69 -17.62 -5.65
N PHE A 233 -17.78 -17.72 -4.68
CA PHE A 233 -18.08 -17.92 -3.26
C PHE A 233 -17.86 -16.63 -2.49
#